data_AF-A0A348TPW7-F1
#
_entry.id   AF-A0A348TPW7-F1
#
_cell.length_a   1.000
_cell.length_b   1.000
_cell.length_c   1.000
_cell.angle_alpha   90.00
_cell.angle_beta   90.00
_cell.angle_gamma   90.00
#
_symmetry.space_group_name_H-M   'P 1'
#
loop_
_entity.id
_entity.type
_entity.pdbx_description
1 polymer ?
#
loop_
_entity_poly.entity_id
_entity_poly.type
_entity_poly.pdbx_seq_one_letter_code
_entity_poly.pdbx_strand_id
1 'polypeptide(L)' 'MTVDIKLYELLKTKFGEKDAEVFLEYIDAKTERSVKEETKTFATREDIAKLEASITYRMIAILLAQTGLIIALLKVF' A
#
# COMPACT_ATOMS: atom_id res chain seq x y z
N MET A 1 8.35 -23.83 21.58
CA MET A 1 7.97 -22.82 22.59
C MET A 1 8.08 -21.46 21.93
N THR A 2 6.95 -20.82 21.63
CA THR A 2 6.88 -19.53 20.91
C THR A 2 7.38 -18.37 21.78
N VAL A 3 7.86 -17.30 21.14
CA VAL A 3 8.45 -16.13 21.81
C VAL A 3 7.44 -15.47 22.77
N ASP A 4 6.16 -15.46 22.40
CA ASP A 4 5.06 -14.85 23.14
C ASP A 4 4.85 -15.50 24.51
N ILE A 5 5.04 -16.83 24.60
CA ILE A 5 4.91 -17.58 25.85
C ILE A 5 6.04 -17.22 26.82
N LYS A 6 7.27 -17.06 26.32
CA LYS A 6 8.41 -16.62 27.15
C LYS A 6 8.24 -15.19 27.66
N LEU A 7 7.68 -14.31 26.82
CA LEU A 7 7.43 -12.92 27.18
C LEU A 7 6.31 -12.82 28.22
N TYR A 8 5.24 -13.60 28.06
CA TYR A 8 4.17 -13.73 29.05
C TYR A 8 4.69 -14.19 30.41
N GLU A 9 5.51 -15.24 30.45
CA GLU A 9 6.08 -15.76 31.71
C GLU A 9 6.99 -14.72 32.41
N LEU A 10 7.81 -13.98 31.65
CA LEU A 10 8.64 -12.90 32.16
C LEU A 10 7.81 -11.74 32.73
N LEU A 11 6.78 -11.32 32.00
CA LEU A 11 5.89 -10.23 32.42
C LEU A 11 5.05 -10.64 33.64
N LYS A 12 4.51 -11.87 33.64
CA LYS A 12 3.77 -12.44 34.77
C LYS A 12 4.62 -12.49 36.03
N THR A 13 5.90 -12.84 35.92
CA THR A 13 6.85 -12.89 37.04
C THR A 13 7.15 -11.51 37.62
N LYS A 14 7.14 -10.44 36.80
CA LYS A 14 7.51 -9.07 37.20
C LYS A 14 6.34 -8.19 37.60
N PHE A 15 5.19 -8.36 36.95
CA PHE A 15 4.04 -7.45 37.02
C PHE A 15 2.73 -8.18 37.37
N GLY A 16 2.73 -9.51 37.44
CA GLY A 16 1.52 -10.29 37.68
C GLY A 16 0.74 -10.57 36.40
N GLU A 17 -0.25 -11.45 36.53
CA GLU A 17 -0.93 -12.09 35.40
C GLU A 17 -1.75 -11.10 34.55
N LYS A 18 -2.44 -10.16 35.22
CA LYS A 18 -3.28 -9.15 34.59
C LYS A 18 -2.48 -8.14 33.77
N ASP A 19 -1.37 -7.65 34.31
CA ASP A 19 -0.56 -6.66 33.64
C ASP A 19 0.20 -7.27 32.46
N ALA A 20 0.61 -8.54 32.57
CA ALA A 20 1.23 -9.29 31.47
C ALA A 20 0.30 -9.45 30.25
N GLU A 21 -0.98 -9.76 30.49
CA GLU A 21 -2.01 -9.83 29.44
C GLU A 21 -2.18 -8.48 28.75
N VAL A 22 -2.33 -7.39 29.51
CA VAL A 22 -2.50 -6.03 28.97
C VAL A 22 -1.29 -5.60 28.14
N PHE A 23 -0.08 -5.97 28.55
CA PHE A 23 1.14 -5.67 27.79
C PHE A 23 1.20 -6.42 26.46
N LEU A 24 0.80 -7.68 26.43
CA LEU A 24 0.73 -8.45 25.18
C LEU A 24 -0.34 -7.89 24.24
N GLU A 25 -1.53 -7.61 24.75
CA GLU A 25 -2.59 -6.95 23.96
C GLU A 25 -2.12 -5.61 23.39
N TYR A 26 -1.39 -4.82 24.18
CA TYR A 26 -0.84 -3.54 23.72
C TYR A 26 0.21 -3.74 22.60
N ILE A 27 1.08 -4.74 22.72
CA ILE A 27 2.09 -5.07 21.71
C ILE A 27 1.42 -5.55 20.41
N ASP A 28 0.42 -6.41 20.50
CA ASP A 28 -0.33 -6.91 19.34
C ASP A 28 -1.07 -5.76 18.64
N ALA A 29 -1.78 -4.92 19.40
CA ALA A 29 -2.47 -3.75 18.87
C ALA A 29 -1.51 -2.74 18.22
N LYS A 30 -0.31 -2.55 18.78
CA LYS A 30 0.70 -1.66 18.21
C LYS A 30 1.32 -2.24 16.95
N THR A 31 1.54 -3.56 16.91
CA THR A 31 2.07 -4.26 15.74
C THR A 31 1.05 -4.22 14.60
N GLU A 32 -0.23 -4.50 14.87
CA GLU A 32 -1.29 -4.43 13.87
C GLU A 32 -1.45 -3.01 13.30
N ARG A 33 -1.35 -1.97 14.15
CA ARG A 33 -1.35 -0.57 13.70
C ARG A 33 -0.15 -0.24 12.82
N SER A 34 1.05 -0.67 13.21
CA SER A 34 2.28 -0.40 12.45
C SER A 34 2.22 -1.06 11.07
N VAL A 35 1.76 -2.32 11.01
CA VAL A 35 1.54 -3.02 9.75
C VAL A 35 0.50 -2.29 8.90
N LYS A 36 -0.66 -1.90 9.47
CA LYS A 36 -1.69 -1.16 8.73
C LYS A 36 -1.20 0.18 8.19
N GLU A 37 -0.40 0.93 8.95
CA GLU A 37 0.18 2.20 8.50
C GLU A 37 1.20 2.01 7.38
N GLU A 38 2.07 1.01 7.47
CA GLU A 38 2.97 0.64 6.37
C GLU A 38 2.18 0.18 5.14
N THR A 39 1.11 -0.60 5.33
CA THR A 39 0.29 -1.08 4.21
C THR A 39 -0.45 0.07 3.50
N LYS A 40 -0.82 1.12 4.25
CA LYS A 40 -1.49 2.33 3.74
C LYS A 40 -0.63 3.15 2.78
N THR A 41 0.69 2.91 2.79
CA THR A 41 1.67 3.65 1.99
C THR A 41 1.93 2.98 0.63
N PHE A 42 1.46 1.75 0.41
CA PHE A 42 1.57 1.10 -0.89
C PHE A 42 0.45 1.57 -1.83
N ALA A 43 0.82 1.92 -3.07
CA ALA A 43 -0.15 2.18 -4.12
C ALA A 43 -1.04 0.93 -4.27
N THR A 44 -2.35 1.14 -4.18
CA THR A 44 -3.30 0.04 -4.34
C THR A 44 -3.31 -0.42 -5.79
N ARG A 45 -3.78 -1.65 -6.05
CA ARG A 45 -3.98 -2.13 -7.43
C ARG A 45 -4.89 -1.19 -8.23
N GLU A 46 -5.83 -0.54 -7.56
CA GLU A 46 -6.73 0.44 -8.17
C GLU A 46 -5.99 1.73 -8.59
N ASP A 47 -5.05 2.21 -7.77
CA ASP A 47 -4.24 3.40 -8.10
C ASP A 47 -3.36 3.14 -9.32
N ILE A 48 -2.77 1.93 -9.41
CA ILE A 48 -1.99 1.49 -10.57
C ILE A 48 -2.86 1.42 -11.82
N ALA A 49 -4.04 0.80 -11.72
CA ALA A 49 -4.98 0.69 -12.85
C ALA A 49 -5.46 2.06 -13.34
N LYS A 50 -5.72 3.01 -12.42
CA LYS A 50 -6.05 4.40 -12.79
C LYS A 50 -4.90 5.08 -13.51
N LEU A 51 -3.66 4.86 -13.06
CA LEU A 51 -2.47 5.40 -13.70
C LEU A 51 -2.32 4.86 -15.14
N GLU A 52 -2.44 3.54 -15.32
CA GLU A 52 -2.36 2.87 -16.62
C GLU A 52 -3.42 3.37 -17.60
N ALA A 53 -4.68 3.51 -17.13
CA ALA A 53 -5.77 4.05 -17.93
C ALA A 53 -5.47 5.50 -18.37
N SER A 54 -4.96 6.33 -17.46
CA SER A 54 -4.62 7.73 -17.76
C SER A 54 -3.49 7.85 -18.80
N ILE A 55 -2.48 6.98 -18.72
CA ILE A 55 -1.35 6.93 -19.65
C ILE A 55 -1.84 6.48 -21.02
N THR A 56 -2.65 5.44 -21.08
CA THR A 56 -3.20 4.89 -22.33
C THR A 56 -4.05 5.94 -23.05
N TYR A 57 -4.93 6.63 -22.34
CA TYR A 57 -5.77 7.68 -22.92
C TYR A 57 -4.93 8.81 -23.53
N ARG A 58 -3.91 9.28 -22.81
CA ARG A 58 -2.99 10.33 -23.31
C ARG A 58 -2.22 9.87 -24.53
N MET A 59 -1.75 8.62 -24.56
CA MET A 59 -1.02 8.06 -25.69
C MET A 59 -1.89 8.01 -26.95
N ILE A 60 -3.13 7.54 -26.85
CA ILE A 60 -4.08 7.50 -27.97
C ILE A 60 -4.38 8.91 -28.48
N ALA A 61 -4.60 9.88 -27.58
CA ALA A 61 -4.86 11.26 -27.96
C ALA A 61 -3.70 11.88 -28.76
N ILE A 62 -2.46 11.63 -28.34
CA ILE A 62 -1.26 12.10 -29.05
C ILE A 62 -1.16 11.45 -30.43
N LEU A 63 -1.40 10.13 -30.53
CA LEU A 63 -1.34 9.42 -31.82
C LEU A 63 -2.37 9.96 -32.82
N LEU A 64 -3.61 10.20 -32.39
CA LEU A 64 -4.66 10.78 -33.24
C LEU A 64 -4.33 12.22 -33.68
N ALA A 65 -3.73 13.02 -32.79
CA ALA A 65 -3.28 14.36 -33.15
C ALA A 65 -2.15 14.32 -34.20
N GLN A 66 -1.16 13.44 -34.02
CA GLN A 66 -0.04 13.28 -34.96
C GLN A 66 -0.51 12.78 -36.34
N THR A 67 -1.41 11.80 -36.40
CA THR A 67 -1.94 11.30 -37.68
C THR A 67 -2.74 12.38 -38.41
N GLY A 68 -3.54 13.17 -37.68
CA GLY A 68 -4.25 14.31 -38.24
C GLY A 68 -3.30 15.35 -38.87
N LEU A 69 -2.20 15.67 -38.18
CA LEU A 69 -1.17 16.59 -38.70
C LEU A 69 -0.49 16.03 -39.95
N ILE A 70 -0.15 14.74 -39.98
CA ILE A 70 0.48 14.09 -41.15
C ILE A 70 -0.46 14.13 -42.35
N ILE A 71 -1.74 13.80 -42.16
CA ILE A 71 -2.74 13.83 -43.24
C ILE A 71 -2.93 15.26 -43.76
N ALA A 72 -2.94 16.26 -42.86
CA ALA A 72 -3.05 17.66 -43.25
C ALA A 72 -1.84 18.10 -44.10
N LEU A 73 -0.62 17.72 -43.70
CA LEU A 73 0.58 17.99 -44.47
C LEU A 73 0.55 17.30 -45.85
N LEU A 74 0.12 16.04 -45.92
CA LEU A 74 -0.02 15.32 -47.19
C LEU A 74 -1.08 15.89 -48.14
N LYS A 75 -2.05 16.67 -47.64
CA LYS A 75 -3.03 17.37 -48.48
C LYS A 75 -2.53 18.73 -48.98
N VAL A 76 -1.53 19.29 -48.32
CA VAL A 76 -0.96 20.61 -48.64
C VAL A 76 0.18 20.50 -49.65
N PHE A 77 0.90 19.38 -49.66
CA PHE A 77 1.86 18.99 -50.71
C PHE A 77 1.18 18.27 -51.87
#